data_AF-A0A518MRQ7-F1
#
_entry.id   AF-A0A518MRQ7-F1
#
_cell.length_a   1.000
_cell.length_b   1.000
_cell.length_c   1.000
_cell.angle_alpha   90.00
_cell.angle_beta   90.00
_cell.angle_gamma   90.00
#
_symmetry.space_group_name_H-M   'P 1'
#
loop_
_entity.id
_entity.type
_entity.pdbx_description
1 polymer ?
#
loop_
_entity_poly.entity_id
_entity_poly.type
_entity_poly.pdbx_seq_one_letter_code
_entity_poly.pdbx_strand_id
1 'polypeptide(L)'
;MNSKNLIQIKQFCLYHEIENTFITELHNYGLVEIIFLEEDEYLQPEQLPTVEKMIRLHYDLKINLEGIDVIANLLDKIEVLQQNLTATQNKLRLYQHHEIE
;
A
#
# COMPACT_ATOMS: atom_id res chain seq x y z
N MET A 1 -17.78 8.65 -1.86
CA MET A 1 -17.96 8.38 -0.42
C MET A 1 -18.59 7.02 -0.29
N ASN A 2 -17.78 5.96 -0.31
CA ASN A 2 -18.26 4.58 -0.33
C ASN A 2 -18.22 4.00 1.08
N SER A 3 -19.40 3.56 1.53
CA SER A 3 -19.69 2.50 2.50
C SER A 3 -18.66 2.19 3.58
N LYS A 4 -19.00 2.55 4.82
CA LYS A 4 -18.32 2.20 6.09
C LYS A 4 -18.24 0.68 6.34
N ASN A 5 -17.51 -0.05 5.50
CA ASN A 5 -17.18 -1.45 5.74
C ASN A 5 -15.77 -1.50 6.33
N LEU A 6 -15.65 -1.05 7.57
CA LEU A 6 -14.39 -1.10 8.28
C LEU A 6 -14.02 -2.53 8.61
N ILE A 7 -12.75 -2.87 8.48
CA ILE A 7 -12.23 -4.20 8.76
C ILE A 7 -11.61 -4.19 10.14
N GLN A 8 -12.20 -4.94 11.07
CA GLN A 8 -11.65 -5.04 12.42
C GLN A 8 -10.29 -5.73 12.38
N ILE A 9 -9.25 -5.09 12.94
CA ILE A 9 -7.87 -5.57 12.86
C ILE A 9 -7.73 -6.93 13.53
N LYS A 10 -8.35 -7.13 14.70
CA LYS A 10 -8.34 -8.43 15.41
C LYS A 10 -8.82 -9.59 14.53
N GLN A 11 -9.91 -9.39 13.78
CA GLN A 11 -10.48 -10.40 12.88
C GLN A 11 -9.58 -10.63 11.66
N PHE A 12 -9.00 -9.55 11.12
CA PHE A 12 -8.06 -9.61 10.01
C PHE A 12 -6.79 -10.38 10.38
N CYS A 13 -6.18 -10.06 11.52
CA CYS A 13 -4.99 -10.74 12.03
C CYS A 13 -5.24 -12.22 12.27
N LEU A 14 -6.42 -12.58 12.79
CA LEU A 14 -6.81 -13.98 12.98
C LEU A 14 -6.92 -14.73 11.65
N TYR A 15 -7.51 -14.12 10.62
CA TYR A 15 -7.68 -14.74 9.31
C TYR A 15 -6.35 -14.94 8.58
N HIS A 16 -5.43 -13.98 8.70
CA HIS A 16 -4.11 -14.04 8.08
C HIS A 16 -3.04 -14.73 8.93
N GLU A 17 -3.40 -15.21 10.13
CA GLU A 17 -2.49 -15.84 11.09
C GLU A 17 -1.26 -14.98 11.44
N ILE A 18 -1.48 -13.66 11.58
CA ILE A 18 -0.44 -12.68 11.93
C ILE A 18 -0.67 -12.09 13.32
N GLU A 19 0.35 -11.45 13.86
CA GLU A 19 0.26 -10.79 15.17
C GLU A 19 -0.35 -9.38 15.03
N ASN A 20 -1.16 -8.96 16.02
CA ASN A 20 -1.72 -7.60 16.02
C ASN A 20 -0.63 -6.52 16.09
N THR A 21 0.45 -6.84 16.80
CA THR A 21 1.66 -6.01 16.92
C THR A 21 2.21 -5.62 15.56
N PHE A 22 2.17 -6.51 14.58
CA PHE A 22 2.63 -6.23 13.23
C PHE A 22 1.87 -5.06 12.58
N ILE A 23 0.54 -5.04 12.71
CA ILE A 23 -0.28 -3.95 12.16
C ILE A 23 -0.04 -2.64 12.91
N THR A 24 0.11 -2.70 14.24
CA THR A 24 0.48 -1.54 15.06
C THR A 24 1.86 -0.99 14.66
N GLU A 25 2.82 -1.86 14.37
CA GLU A 25 4.15 -1.46 13.92
C GLU A 25 4.10 -0.82 12.53
N LEU A 26 3.39 -1.42 11.57
CA LEU A 26 3.17 -0.80 10.25
C LEU A 26 2.56 0.60 10.38
N HIS A 27 1.63 0.78 11.32
CA HIS A 27 1.04 2.10 11.60
C HIS A 27 2.07 3.09 12.15
N ASN A 28 2.96 2.65 13.05
CA ASN A 28 4.03 3.49 13.59
C ASN A 28 5.04 3.93 12.52
N TYR A 29 5.26 3.10 11.50
CA TYR A 29 6.05 3.47 10.31
C TYR A 29 5.28 4.35 9.31
N GLY A 30 3.99 4.65 9.57
CA GLY A 30 3.14 5.42 8.66
C GLY A 30 2.79 4.67 7.37
N LEU A 31 2.99 3.35 7.35
CA LEU A 31 2.73 2.50 6.18
C LEU A 31 1.25 2.13 6.05
N VAL A 32 0.51 2.18 7.16
CA VAL A 32 -0.94 1.93 7.22
C VAL A 32 -1.59 2.90 8.21
N GLU A 33 -2.80 3.34 7.93
CA GLU A 33 -3.63 4.09 8.87
C GLU A 33 -4.55 3.14 9.66
N ILE A 34 -4.71 3.41 10.96
CA ILE A 34 -5.63 2.69 11.85
C ILE A 34 -6.72 3.66 12.30
N ILE A 35 -7.97 3.22 12.18
CA ILE A 35 -9.15 3.94 12.66
C ILE A 35 -9.54 3.37 14.01
N PHE A 36 -9.57 4.22 15.03
CA PHE A 36 -10.05 3.87 16.37
C PHE A 36 -11.53 4.25 16.49
N LEU A 37 -12.39 3.27 16.77
CA LEU A 37 -13.81 3.47 17.04
C LEU A 37 -14.18 2.75 18.32
N GLU A 38 -14.71 3.51 19.28
CA GLU A 38 -14.99 3.05 20.63
C GLU A 38 -13.72 2.49 21.30
N GLU A 39 -13.58 1.16 21.37
CA GLU A 39 -12.44 0.45 21.97
C GLU A 39 -11.76 -0.53 20.98
N ASP A 40 -12.13 -0.48 19.70
CA ASP A 40 -11.61 -1.38 18.67
C ASP A 40 -10.86 -0.63 17.56
N GLU A 41 -9.95 -1.37 16.93
CA GLU A 41 -9.07 -0.89 15.87
C GLU A 41 -9.53 -1.44 14.52
N TYR A 42 -9.53 -0.57 13.52
CA TYR A 42 -10.05 -0.88 12.19
C TYR A 42 -9.13 -0.41 11.07
N LEU A 43 -9.14 -1.15 9.96
CA LEU A 43 -8.54 -0.77 8.68
C LEU A 43 -9.62 -0.36 7.67
N GLN A 44 -9.27 0.57 6.80
CA GLN A 44 -10.07 0.83 5.60
C GLN A 44 -9.86 -0.29 4.57
N PRO A 45 -10.90 -0.77 3.88
CA PRO A 45 -10.78 -1.76 2.80
C PRO A 45 -9.77 -1.39 1.73
N GLU A 46 -9.66 -0.11 1.42
CA GLU A 46 -8.76 0.44 0.40
C GLU A 46 -7.28 0.16 0.73
N GLN A 47 -6.95 -0.02 2.00
CA GLN A 47 -5.59 -0.32 2.46
C GLN A 47 -5.27 -1.82 2.45
N LEU A 48 -6.26 -2.71 2.36
CA LEU A 48 -6.04 -4.16 2.42
C LEU A 48 -4.99 -4.67 1.42
N PRO A 49 -5.01 -4.27 0.13
CA PRO A 49 -4.00 -4.76 -0.82
C PRO A 49 -2.57 -4.38 -0.40
N THR A 50 -2.41 -3.20 0.19
CA THR A 50 -1.11 -2.71 0.70
C THR A 50 -0.67 -3.50 1.92
N VAL A 51 -1.58 -3.75 2.87
CA VAL A 51 -1.32 -4.55 4.08
C VAL A 51 -0.94 -5.99 3.69
N GLU A 52 -1.69 -6.63 2.80
CA GLU A 52 -1.41 -7.99 2.31
C GLU A 52 -0.03 -8.09 1.65
N LYS A 53 0.37 -7.06 0.89
CA LYS A 53 1.71 -6.99 0.29
C LYS A 53 2.80 -6.93 1.37
N MET A 54 2.58 -6.17 2.45
CA MET A 54 3.50 -6.07 3.58
C MET A 54 3.56 -7.38 4.38
N ILE A 55 2.43 -8.05 4.57
CA ILE A 55 2.37 -9.39 5.17
C ILE A 55 3.26 -10.35 4.39
N ARG A 56 3.12 -10.39 3.07
CA ARG A 56 3.96 -11.26 2.21
C ARG A 56 5.45 -10.91 2.31
N LEU A 57 5.81 -9.62 2.36
CA LEU A 57 7.20 -9.21 2.53
C LEU A 57 7.76 -9.67 3.88
N HIS A 58 6.99 -9.56 4.96
CA HIS A 58 7.43 -9.93 6.30
C HIS A 58 7.45 -11.44 6.52
N TYR A 59 6.31 -12.11 6.31
CA TYR A 59 6.10 -13.50 6.69
C TYR A 59 6.62 -14.48 5.64
N ASP A 60 6.47 -14.19 4.34
CA ASP A 60 6.96 -15.10 3.29
C ASP A 60 8.45 -14.86 2.99
N LEU A 61 8.84 -13.58 2.85
CA LEU A 61 10.18 -13.18 2.42
C LEU A 61 11.12 -12.85 3.58
N LYS A 62 10.64 -12.92 4.84
CA LYS A 62 11.43 -12.69 6.06
C LYS A 62 12.13 -11.34 6.10
N ILE A 63 11.49 -10.32 5.53
CA ILE A 63 12.00 -8.95 5.53
C ILE A 63 11.53 -8.27 6.82
N ASN A 64 12.43 -7.62 7.54
CA ASN A 64 12.08 -6.84 8.72
C ASN A 64 11.30 -5.56 8.37
N LEU A 65 10.70 -4.92 9.37
CA LEU A 65 9.88 -3.72 9.16
C LEU A 65 10.65 -2.55 8.57
N GLU A 66 11.90 -2.34 8.99
CA GLU A 66 12.78 -1.31 8.41
C GLU A 66 13.04 -1.60 6.92
N GLY A 67 13.18 -2.88 6.56
CA GLY A 67 13.30 -3.30 5.17
C GLY A 67 12.01 -3.04 4.39
N ILE A 68 10.85 -3.29 5.00
CA ILE A 68 9.54 -3.03 4.38
C ILE A 68 9.35 -1.53 4.13
N ASP A 69 9.69 -0.66 5.08
CA ASP A 69 9.61 0.79 4.91
C ASP A 69 10.50 1.27 3.75
N VAL A 70 11.74 0.80 3.69
CA VAL A 70 12.64 1.12 2.57
C VAL A 70 12.07 0.63 1.25
N ILE A 71 11.54 -0.60 1.20
CA ILE A 71 10.94 -1.16 -0.01
C ILE A 71 9.70 -0.39 -0.44
N ALA A 72 8.82 -0.02 0.50
CA ALA A 72 7.63 0.79 0.22
C ALA A 72 8.03 2.12 -0.42
N ASN A 73 8.96 2.85 0.19
CA ASN A 73 9.49 4.11 -0.35
C ASN A 73 10.12 3.94 -1.75
N LEU A 74 10.80 2.82 -2.02
CA LEU A 74 11.38 2.55 -3.33
C LEU A 74 10.31 2.24 -4.38
N LEU A 75 9.28 1.48 -4.01
CA LEU A 75 8.17 1.15 -4.90
C LEU A 75 7.39 2.40 -5.30
N ASP A 76 7.13 3.31 -4.36
CA ASP A 76 6.46 4.59 -4.65
C ASP A 76 7.27 5.43 -5.65
N LYS A 77 8.59 5.50 -5.46
CA LYS A 77 9.48 6.19 -6.41
C LYS A 77 9.43 5.55 -7.79
N ILE A 78 9.42 4.22 -7.87
CA ILE A 78 9.32 3.50 -9.14
C ILE A 78 7.97 3.79 -9.83
N GLU A 79 6.88 3.81 -9.08
CA GLU A 79 5.55 4.11 -9.62
C GLU A 79 5.49 5.53 -10.18
N VAL A 80 5.99 6.53 -9.43
CA VAL A 80 6.07 7.92 -9.90
C VAL A 80 6.91 8.03 -11.18
N LEU A 81 8.05 7.33 -11.24
CA LEU A 81 8.90 7.32 -12.43
C LEU A 81 8.19 6.67 -13.63
N GLN A 82 7.46 5.58 -13.42
CA GLN A 82 6.68 4.92 -14.48
C GLN A 82 5.57 5.83 -15.00
N GLN A 83 4.82 6.50 -14.12
CA GLN A 83 3.79 7.47 -14.49
C GLN A 83 4.37 8.61 -15.34
N ASN A 84 5.52 9.16 -14.95
CA ASN A 84 6.22 10.20 -15.71
C ASN A 84 6.69 9.71 -17.08
N LEU A 85 7.21 8.48 -17.16
CA LEU A 85 7.63 7.87 -18.41
C LEU A 85 6.43 7.70 -19.36
N THR A 86 5.32 7.15 -18.87
CA THR A 86 4.08 6.99 -19.64
C THR A 86 3.53 8.34 -20.11
N ALA A 87 3.50 9.36 -19.24
CA ALA A 87 3.07 10.70 -19.62
C ALA A 87 3.96 11.32 -20.71
N THR A 88 5.28 11.12 -20.61
CA THR A 88 6.25 11.60 -21.61
C THR A 88 6.09 10.87 -22.94
N GLN A 89 5.95 9.54 -22.93
CA GLN A 89 5.70 8.74 -24.13
C GLN A 89 4.38 9.13 -24.82
N ASN A 90 3.33 9.39 -24.04
CA ASN A 90 2.05 9.87 -24.57
C ASN A 90 2.19 11.24 -25.25
N LYS A 91 2.93 12.18 -24.66
CA LYS A 91 3.24 13.47 -25.29
C LYS A 91 4.02 13.30 -26.58
N LEU A 92 5.07 12.48 -26.58
CA LEU A 92 5.89 12.22 -27.76
C LEU A 92 5.05 11.66 -28.92
N ARG A 93 4.15 10.71 -28.62
CA ARG A 93 3.22 10.13 -29.60
C ARG A 93 2.31 11.18 -30.23
N LEU A 94 1.85 12.18 -29.47
CA LEU A 94 1.00 13.26 -30.00
C LEU A 94 1.77 14.17 -30.96
N TYR A 95 3.02 14.52 -30.63
CA TYR A 95 3.88 15.33 -31.51
C TYR A 95 4.20 14.59 -32.81
N GLN A 96 4.59 13.32 -32.73
CA GLN A 96 4.88 12.50 -33.90
C GLN A 96 3.67 12.33 -34.83
N HIS A 97 2.45 12.33 -34.28
CA HIS A 97 1.23 12.27 -35.09
C HIS A 97 0.96 13.60 -35.82
N HIS A 98 1.30 14.75 -35.23
CA HIS A 98 1.15 16.06 -35.86
C HIS A 98 2.17 16.35 -36.97
N GLU A 99 3.32 15.66 -37.00
CA GLU A 99 4.32 15.84 -38.08
C GLU A 99 4.01 15.02 -39.34
N ILE A 100 2.98 14.17 -39.32
CA ILE A 100 2.60 13.29 -40.43
C ILE A 100 1.35 13.83 -41.18
N GLU A 101 0.69 14.87 -40.66
CA GLU A 101 -0.34 15.67 -41.36
C GLU A 101 0.26 16.94 -41.96
#